data_AF-A0A847H559-F1
#
_entry.id   AF-A0A847H559-F1
#
_cell.length_a   1.000
_cell.length_b   1.000
_cell.length_c   1.000
_cell.angle_alpha   90.00
_cell.angle_beta   90.00
_cell.angle_gamma   90.00
#
_symmetry.space_group_name_H-M   'P 1'
#
loop_
_entity.id
_entity.type
_entity.pdbx_description
1 polymer ?
#
loop_
_entity_poly.entity_id
_entity_poly.type
_entity_poly.pdbx_seq_one_letter_code
_entity_poly.pdbx_strand_id
1 'polypeptide(L)'
;MAKWKRGYDGKLHPLYDHHFRPRTQEPELMEDMFQENGSFYAIKIDAFRKYQDFLGEDVEFFETPVYVDIDSPVDFARAEQEILKVRENEQKARQEA
;
A
#
# COMPACT_ATOMS: atom_id res chain seq x y z
N MET A 1 -7.95 3.12 -12.40
CA MET A 1 -8.05 4.14 -13.46
C MET A 1 -9.24 3.84 -14.37
N ALA A 2 -9.95 4.86 -14.86
CA ALA A 2 -11.00 4.66 -15.85
C ALA A 2 -10.41 4.22 -17.19
N LYS A 3 -10.87 3.06 -17.68
CA LYS A 3 -10.39 2.45 -18.92
C LYS A 3 -11.46 2.61 -19.99
N TRP A 4 -11.03 3.11 -21.14
CA TRP A 4 -11.89 3.38 -22.30
C TRP A 4 -11.32 2.69 -23.52
N LYS A 5 -12.18 2.21 -24.40
CA LYS A 5 -11.82 1.69 -25.72
C LYS A 5 -12.37 2.62 -26.78
N ARG A 6 -11.58 2.87 -27.82
CA ARG A 6 -12.07 3.55 -29.02
C ARG A 6 -12.70 2.53 -29.96
N GLY A 7 -13.98 2.74 -30.30
CA GLY A 7 -14.73 1.95 -31.26
C GLY A 7 -14.30 2.25 -32.71
N TYR A 8 -14.67 1.36 -33.63
CA TYR A 8 -14.45 1.55 -35.07
C TYR A 8 -15.23 2.73 -35.66
N ASP A 9 -16.29 3.17 -34.97
CA ASP A 9 -17.06 4.39 -35.26
C ASP A 9 -16.38 5.66 -34.71
N GLY A 10 -15.18 5.54 -34.14
CA GLY A 10 -14.42 6.62 -33.54
C GLY A 10 -14.88 7.04 -32.14
N LYS A 11 -16.00 6.50 -31.63
CA LYS A 11 -16.55 6.84 -30.33
C LYS A 11 -15.80 6.15 -29.19
N LEU A 12 -15.87 6.73 -28.01
CA LEU A 12 -15.30 6.15 -26.80
C LEU A 12 -16.36 5.31 -26.10
N HIS A 13 -16.03 4.05 -25.84
CA HIS A 13 -16.85 3.15 -25.06
C HIS A 13 -16.13 2.85 -23.73
N PRO A 14 -16.82 3.00 -22.59
CA PRO A 14 -16.23 2.63 -21.31
C PRO A 14 -16.06 1.11 -21.25
N LEU A 15 -14.96 0.64 -20.66
CA LEU A 15 -14.69 -0.80 -20.51
C LEU A 15 -15.43 -1.44 -19.32
N TYR A 16 -16.14 -0.64 -18.54
CA TYR A 16 -16.96 -1.05 -17.40
C TYR A 16 -17.99 0.05 -17.09
N ASP A 17 -19.05 -0.26 -16.33
CA ASP A 17 -20.02 0.76 -15.92
C ASP A 17 -19.42 1.65 -14.82
N HIS A 18 -19.24 2.93 -15.14
CA HIS A 18 -18.61 3.90 -14.26
C HIS A 18 -19.59 4.47 -13.22
N HIS A 19 -20.90 4.29 -13.39
CA HIS A 19 -21.90 4.76 -12.43
C HIS A 19 -21.95 3.92 -11.16
N PHE A 20 -21.61 2.63 -11.27
CA PHE A 20 -21.58 1.71 -10.14
C PHE A 20 -20.18 1.50 -9.57
N ARG A 21 -19.18 2.27 -10.02
CA ARG A 21 -17.84 2.16 -9.50
C ARG A 21 -17.74 2.90 -8.15
N PRO A 22 -17.45 2.21 -7.04
CA PRO A 22 -17.13 2.86 -5.78
C PRO A 22 -15.96 3.81 -5.98
N ARG A 23 -16.13 5.05 -5.55
CA ARG A 23 -15.07 6.06 -5.61
C ARG A 23 -14.35 6.08 -4.27
N THR A 24 -13.09 6.47 -4.28
CA THR A 24 -12.28 6.59 -3.06
C THR A 24 -12.86 7.56 -2.03
N GLN A 25 -13.80 8.42 -2.45
CA GLN A 25 -14.53 9.39 -1.63
C GLN A 25 -15.86 8.84 -1.07
N GLU A 26 -16.19 7.58 -1.34
CA GLU A 26 -17.40 6.87 -0.88
C GLU A 26 -16.96 5.68 0.01
N PRO A 27 -16.35 5.95 1.19
CA PRO A 27 -15.75 4.92 2.03
C PRO A 27 -16.75 3.85 2.49
N GLU A 28 -18.03 4.19 2.59
CA GLU A 28 -19.11 3.25 2.93
C GLU A 28 -19.36 2.19 1.85
N LEU A 29 -18.92 2.44 0.62
CA LEU A 29 -18.98 1.49 -0.50
C LEU A 29 -17.66 0.75 -0.73
N MET A 30 -16.63 1.10 0.03
CA MET A 30 -15.29 0.52 -0.05
C MET A 30 -15.11 -0.41 1.14
N GLU A 31 -14.75 -1.66 0.89
CA GLU A 31 -14.27 -2.54 1.95
C GLU A 31 -12.87 -2.08 2.38
N ASP A 32 -12.50 -2.37 3.63
CA ASP A 32 -11.14 -2.16 4.11
C ASP A 32 -10.19 -3.04 3.30
N MET A 33 -9.33 -2.39 2.50
CA MET A 33 -8.34 -3.06 1.67
C MET A 33 -6.97 -2.94 2.32
N PHE A 34 -6.39 -4.09 2.66
CA PHE A 34 -5.04 -4.17 3.19
C PHE A 34 -4.07 -4.62 2.11
N GLN A 35 -2.85 -4.10 2.17
CA GLN A 35 -1.76 -4.50 1.28
C GLN A 35 -0.49 -4.65 2.10
N GLU A 36 0.25 -5.74 1.85
CA GLU A 36 1.59 -5.91 2.41
C GLU A 36 2.52 -4.79 1.95
N ASN A 37 3.38 -4.31 2.86
CA ASN A 37 4.36 -3.26 2.58
C ASN A 37 5.81 -3.77 2.58
N GLY A 38 6.02 -5.09 2.66
CA GLY A 38 7.35 -5.70 2.64
C GLY A 38 8.22 -5.47 3.89
N SER A 39 7.74 -4.76 4.91
CA SER A 39 8.59 -4.32 6.03
C SER A 39 9.00 -5.46 6.98
N PHE A 40 8.07 -6.35 7.33
CA PHE A 40 8.33 -7.44 8.28
C PHE A 40 7.34 -8.59 8.10
N TYR A 41 7.88 -9.82 8.21
CA TYR A 41 7.11 -11.05 8.19
C TYR A 41 7.49 -11.90 9.40
N ALA A 42 6.49 -12.32 10.18
CA ALA A 42 6.67 -13.20 11.33
C ALA A 42 5.93 -14.52 11.07
N ILE A 43 6.68 -15.61 10.94
CA ILE A 43 6.12 -16.94 10.68
C ILE A 43 6.80 -17.99 11.56
N LYS A 44 6.03 -19.00 12.01
CA LYS A 44 6.60 -20.17 12.68
C LYS A 44 7.35 -21.04 11.67
N ILE A 45 8.48 -21.61 12.07
CA ILE A 45 9.37 -22.36 11.18
C ILE A 45 8.72 -23.61 10.58
N ASP A 46 7.80 -24.25 11.31
CA ASP A 46 7.03 -25.40 10.85
C ASP A 46 6.03 -25.02 9.75
N ALA A 47 5.34 -23.90 9.91
CA ALA A 47 4.45 -23.34 8.88
C ALA A 47 5.23 -22.98 7.61
N PHE A 48 6.35 -22.26 7.73
CA PHE A 48 7.21 -21.93 6.59
C PHE A 48 7.69 -23.18 5.84
N ARG A 49 8.10 -24.23 6.56
CA ARG A 49 8.53 -25.50 5.94
C ARG A 49 7.41 -26.23 5.22
N LYS A 50 6.17 -26.13 5.71
CA LYS A 50 5.00 -26.78 5.11
C LYS A 50 4.53 -26.07 3.84
N TYR A 51 4.42 -24.74 3.89
CA TYR A 51 3.81 -23.93 2.83
C TYR A 51 4.81 -23.32 1.87
N GLN A 52 6.09 -23.20 2.28
CA GLN A 52 7.16 -22.58 1.51
C GLN A 52 6.87 -21.11 1.11
N ASP A 53 6.06 -20.42 1.91
CA ASP A 53 5.74 -18.99 1.78
C ASP A 53 5.79 -18.29 3.16
N PHE A 54 5.73 -16.95 3.15
CA PHE A 54 5.78 -16.14 4.38
C PHE A 54 4.41 -15.80 4.98
N LEU A 55 3.32 -16.20 4.31
CA LEU A 55 1.96 -15.94 4.77
C LEU A 55 1.40 -17.14 5.55
N GLY A 56 1.65 -18.36 5.08
CA GLY A 56 1.06 -19.56 5.67
C GLY A 56 -0.45 -19.64 5.45
N GLU A 57 -1.15 -20.31 6.37
CA GLU A 57 -2.57 -20.63 6.25
C GLU A 57 -3.51 -19.67 7.02
N ASP A 58 -3.02 -19.09 8.12
CA ASP A 58 -3.82 -18.25 9.05
C ASP A 58 -3.07 -16.93 9.30
N VAL A 59 -3.33 -15.95 8.43
CA VAL A 59 -2.60 -14.67 8.35
C VAL A 59 -3.29 -13.62 9.20
N GLU A 60 -2.50 -12.93 10.02
CA GLU A 60 -2.91 -11.71 10.73
C GLU A 60 -2.06 -10.53 10.24
N PHE A 61 -2.66 -9.36 10.07
CA PHE A 61 -1.95 -8.16 9.65
C PHE A 61 -1.64 -7.26 10.85
N PHE A 62 -0.41 -6.73 10.88
CA PHE A 62 -0.07 -5.63 11.76
C PHE A 62 -0.08 -4.34 10.95
N GLU A 63 -1.09 -3.50 11.17
CA GLU A 63 -1.20 -2.22 10.47
C GLU A 63 -0.08 -1.27 10.87
N THR A 64 0.55 -0.69 9.86
CA THR A 64 1.58 0.34 10.04
C THR A 64 1.27 1.56 9.21
N PRO A 65 1.88 2.73 9.53
CA PRO A 65 1.92 3.84 8.60
C PRO A 65 2.44 3.42 7.22
N VAL A 66 2.12 4.22 6.20
CA VAL A 66 2.64 4.03 4.85
C VAL A 66 4.15 4.29 4.85
N TYR A 67 4.92 3.32 4.37
CA TYR A 67 6.38 3.44 4.23
C TYR A 67 6.80 3.49 2.76
N VAL A 68 7.99 4.03 2.53
CA VAL A 68 8.64 4.04 1.22
C VAL A 68 9.44 2.75 1.09
N ASP A 69 9.05 1.88 0.17
CA ASP A 69 9.89 0.78 -0.28
C ASP A 69 10.97 1.32 -1.23
N ILE A 70 12.22 0.88 -1.06
CA ILE A 70 13.37 1.44 -1.79
C ILE A 70 13.78 0.46 -2.89
N ASP A 71 13.07 0.54 -4.02
CA ASP A 71 13.34 -0.30 -5.20
C ASP A 71 14.14 0.41 -6.29
N SER A 72 14.12 1.76 -6.30
CA SER A 72 14.73 2.57 -7.34
C SER A 72 15.53 3.74 -6.78
N PRO A 73 16.41 4.36 -7.60
CA PRO A 73 17.13 5.58 -7.21
C PRO A 73 16.22 6.75 -6.80
N VAL A 74 14.99 6.80 -7.31
CA VAL A 74 14.02 7.86 -6.94
C VAL A 74 13.53 7.67 -5.50
N ASP A 75 13.44 6.42 -5.04
CA ASP A 75 12.92 6.10 -3.70
C ASP A 75 13.92 6.47 -2.60
N PHE A 76 15.22 6.46 -2.89
CA PHE A 76 16.25 6.93 -1.95
C PHE A 76 16.03 8.37 -1.50
N ALA A 77 15.73 9.28 -2.45
CA ALA A 77 15.48 10.67 -2.11
C ALA A 77 14.23 10.84 -1.25
N ARG A 78 13.20 10.01 -1.47
CA ARG A 78 11.97 10.02 -0.68
C ARG A 78 12.23 9.46 0.73
N ALA A 79 12.93 8.33 0.83
CA ALA A 79 13.28 7.72 2.10
C ALA A 79 14.16 8.64 2.97
N GLU A 80 15.14 9.33 2.38
CA GLU A 80 15.98 10.30 3.09
C GLU A 80 15.13 11.41 3.71
N GLN A 81 14.19 11.98 2.95
CA GLN A 81 13.29 13.02 3.46
C GLN A 81 12.45 12.53 4.64
N GLU A 82 11.92 11.30 4.58
CA GLU A 82 11.14 10.75 5.69
C GLU A 82 12.00 10.51 6.94
N ILE A 83 13.23 10.00 6.79
CA ILE A 83 14.15 9.80 7.91
C ILE A 83 14.50 11.14 8.60
N LEU A 84 14.75 12.20 7.82
CA LEU A 84 15.07 13.52 8.37
C LEU A 84 13.90 14.11 9.16
N LYS A 85 12.66 14.00 8.65
CA LYS A 85 11.47 14.45 9.37
C LYS A 85 11.31 13.75 10.71
N VAL A 86 11.53 12.43 10.77
CA VAL A 86 11.44 11.67 12.02
C VAL A 86 12.46 12.20 13.04
N ARG A 87 13.72 12.41 12.61
CA ARG A 87 14.77 12.95 13.50
C ARG A 87 14.46 14.35 14.02
N GLU A 88 13.92 15.23 13.16
CA GLU A 88 13.51 16.57 13.58
C GLU A 88 12.39 16.52 14.62
N ASN A 89 11.41 15.63 14.44
CA ASN A 89 10.32 15.44 15.40
C ASN A 89 10.83 14.90 16.74
N GLU A 90 11.75 13.93 16.72
CA GLU A 90 12.39 13.42 17.94
C GLU A 90 13.17 14.50 18.69
N GLN A 91 13.87 15.38 17.97
CA GLN A 91 14.61 16.49 18.58
C GLN A 91 13.68 17.49 19.26
N LYS A 92 12.57 17.86 18.60
CA LYS A 92 11.55 18.75 19.19
C LYS A 92 10.95 18.14 20.45
N ALA A 93 10.55 16.87 20.39
CA ALA A 93 9.97 16.16 21.54
C ALA A 93 10.94 16.13 22.75
N ARG A 94 12.25 16.01 22.51
CA ARG A 94 13.27 16.07 23.57
C ARG A 94 13.51 17.47 24.13
N GLN A 95 13.23 18.52 23.38
CA GLN A 95 13.36 19.91 23.84
C GLN A 95 12.13 20.38 24.65
N GLU A 96 10.99 19.72 24.45
CA GLU A 96 9.72 20.01 25.12
C GLU A 96 9.46 19.16 26.38
N ALA A 97 10.30 18.15 26.64
CA ALA A 97 10.25 17.26 27.80
C ALA A 97 11.21 17.71 28.92
#